data_AF-A0A3D5K512-F1
#
_entry.id   AF-A0A3D5K512-F1
#
_cell.length_a   1.000
_cell.length_b   1.000
_cell.length_c   1.000
_cell.angle_alpha   90.00
_cell.angle_beta   90.00
_cell.angle_gamma   90.00
#
_symmetry.space_group_name_H-M   'P 1'
#
loop_
_entity.id
_entity.type
_entity.pdbx_description
1 polymer ?
#
loop_
_entity_poly.entity_id
_entity_poly.type
_entity_poly.pdbx_seq_one_letter_code
_entity_poly.pdbx_strand_id
1 'polypeptide(L)'
;MFIRKLTSTDAFVAIDLTDVAGTGVVRCAPKILQGGARDLARSTTYALAVLERRETGISAGINAAPDGRDTAVAAFVAEVAGWDVDYRLVAAKGVDTGSLEAIESAAATVPDAVLLAVGAVAAGLTACPDAGTAVVDGSAGPELTAELTARGLAVIDAEQPLTAEADLLFVGSKVGTIDHGVADQLQVRAVVPTGPLPLTTRAVAHCRRSGVLALPDFVTTAGPLIGDADTVRDAVTNLISSVVGHADGPVLAACERAEAFLAGWQTELPFGRPMAA
;
A
#
# COMPACT_ATOMS: atom_id res chain seq x y z
N MET A 1 -5.59 -12.78 12.83
CA MET A 1 -5.00 -11.47 13.17
C MET A 1 -4.95 -11.24 14.68
N PHE A 2 -3.80 -10.81 15.20
CA PHE A 2 -3.60 -10.47 16.60
C PHE A 2 -2.60 -9.32 16.77
N ILE A 3 -2.53 -8.76 17.98
CA ILE A 3 -1.53 -7.75 18.36
C ILE A 3 -0.56 -8.39 19.34
N ARG A 4 0.73 -8.36 19.03
CA ARG A 4 1.80 -8.69 19.97
C ARG A 4 2.39 -7.40 20.52
N LYS A 5 2.12 -7.11 21.79
CA LYS A 5 2.70 -5.95 22.49
C LYS A 5 4.12 -6.27 22.91
N LEU A 6 4.99 -5.27 22.86
CA LEU A 6 6.34 -5.39 23.39
C LEU A 6 6.36 -5.13 24.90
N THR A 7 7.42 -5.61 25.54
CA THR A 7 7.67 -5.41 26.98
C THR A 7 8.80 -4.42 27.25
N SER A 8 9.75 -4.29 26.32
CA SER A 8 10.94 -3.43 26.41
C SER A 8 10.66 -1.96 26.15
N THR A 9 9.59 -1.65 25.42
CA THR A 9 9.19 -0.30 25.01
C THR A 9 7.69 -0.24 24.74
N ASP A 10 7.09 0.95 24.73
CA ASP A 10 5.69 1.15 24.35
C ASP A 10 5.53 0.97 22.83
N ALA A 11 5.46 -0.29 22.41
CA ALA A 11 5.31 -0.66 21.02
C ALA A 11 4.46 -1.92 20.86
N PHE A 12 4.07 -2.19 19.61
CA PHE A 12 3.35 -3.39 19.24
C PHE A 12 3.61 -3.76 17.79
N VAL A 13 3.36 -5.03 17.45
CA VAL A 13 3.30 -5.55 16.08
C VAL A 13 1.91 -6.12 15.85
N ALA A 14 1.21 -5.60 14.83
CA ALA A 14 0.00 -6.19 14.29
C ALA A 14 0.38 -7.28 13.28
N ILE A 15 -0.14 -8.48 13.48
CA ILE A 15 0.21 -9.67 12.71
C ILE A 15 -1.08 -10.27 12.17
N ASP A 16 -1.14 -10.50 10.87
CA ASP A 16 -2.38 -10.91 10.23
C ASP A 16 -2.62 -12.42 10.31
N LEU A 17 -1.67 -13.23 9.83
CA LEU A 17 -1.67 -14.69 9.86
C LEU A 17 -0.63 -15.18 10.87
N THR A 18 -0.95 -16.23 11.63
CA THR A 18 -0.06 -16.80 12.66
C THR A 18 0.94 -17.78 12.04
N ASP A 19 2.09 -17.94 12.68
CA ASP A 19 3.07 -19.02 12.40
C ASP A 19 3.64 -19.02 10.97
N VAL A 20 3.74 -17.86 10.34
CA VAL A 20 4.29 -17.66 8.99
C VAL A 20 5.26 -16.48 9.03
N ALA A 21 6.31 -16.52 8.21
CA ALA A 21 7.20 -15.38 8.00
C ALA A 21 6.40 -14.14 7.57
N GLY A 22 6.87 -12.96 7.99
CA GLY A 22 6.10 -11.72 7.87
C GLY A 22 6.90 -10.56 7.32
N THR A 23 6.27 -9.80 6.42
CA THR A 23 6.84 -8.59 5.82
C THR A 23 5.93 -7.40 6.08
N GLY A 24 6.50 -6.23 6.37
CA GLY A 24 5.70 -5.03 6.56
C GLY A 24 6.48 -3.79 6.96
N VAL A 25 5.80 -2.85 7.62
CA VAL A 25 6.38 -1.54 7.98
C VAL A 25 6.34 -1.27 9.48
N VAL A 26 7.29 -0.47 9.95
CA VAL A 26 7.30 0.09 11.31
C VAL A 26 7.29 1.60 11.28
N ARG A 27 6.45 2.20 12.12
CA ARG A 27 6.32 3.66 12.29
C ARG A 27 6.60 4.04 13.74
N CYS A 28 7.10 5.26 13.94
CA CYS A 28 7.28 5.82 15.29
C CYS A 28 6.70 7.23 15.39
N ALA A 29 5.78 7.41 16.34
CA ALA A 29 5.14 8.69 16.63
C ALA A 29 4.73 8.73 18.11
N PRO A 30 4.36 9.90 18.67
CA PRO A 30 3.90 9.97 20.06
C PRO A 30 2.70 9.07 20.37
N LYS A 31 1.89 8.75 19.34
CA LYS A 31 0.78 7.81 19.45
C LYS A 31 0.48 7.16 18.11
N ILE A 32 0.54 5.84 18.06
CA ILE A 32 0.12 5.00 16.94
C ILE A 32 -0.99 4.08 17.41
N LEU A 33 -2.10 4.08 16.67
CA LEU A 33 -3.26 3.28 16.99
C LEU A 33 -3.15 1.88 16.37
N GLN A 34 -3.50 0.87 17.17
CA GLN A 34 -3.50 -0.53 16.72
C GLN A 34 -4.48 -0.79 15.58
N GLY A 35 -5.60 -0.05 15.51
CA GLY A 35 -6.59 -0.18 14.43
C GLY A 35 -5.97 0.03 13.04
N GLY A 36 -5.34 1.19 12.82
CA GLY A 36 -4.70 1.45 11.52
C GLY A 36 -3.52 0.54 11.20
N ALA A 37 -2.85 -0.03 12.20
CA ALA A 37 -1.81 -1.04 11.98
C ALA A 37 -2.39 -2.41 11.58
N ARG A 38 -3.54 -2.80 12.14
CA ARG A 38 -4.28 -3.99 11.70
C ARG A 38 -4.69 -3.89 10.24
N ASP A 39 -5.22 -2.73 9.85
CA ASP A 39 -5.65 -2.50 8.48
C ASP A 39 -4.46 -2.57 7.50
N LEU A 40 -3.32 -1.98 7.87
CA LEU A 40 -2.08 -2.08 7.09
C LEU A 40 -1.57 -3.52 7.00
N ALA A 41 -1.50 -4.25 8.12
CA ALA A 41 -1.03 -5.63 8.13
C ALA A 41 -1.88 -6.50 7.19
N ARG A 42 -3.22 -6.40 7.27
CA ARG A 42 -4.12 -7.12 6.37
C ARG A 42 -3.97 -6.68 4.91
N SER A 43 -3.81 -5.39 4.64
CA SER A 43 -3.56 -4.91 3.28
C SER A 43 -2.25 -5.44 2.71
N THR A 44 -1.19 -5.53 3.52
CA THR A 44 0.08 -6.13 3.12
C THR A 44 -0.05 -7.63 2.86
N THR A 45 -0.83 -8.37 3.66
CA THR A 45 -1.13 -9.79 3.36
C THR A 45 -1.77 -9.95 1.99
N TYR A 46 -2.72 -9.07 1.62
CA TYR A 46 -3.35 -9.11 0.30
C TYR A 46 -2.35 -8.78 -0.82
N ALA A 47 -1.45 -7.82 -0.60
CA ALA A 47 -0.36 -7.51 -1.54
C ALA A 47 0.58 -8.72 -1.75
N LEU A 48 0.99 -9.37 -0.67
CA LEU A 48 1.82 -10.58 -0.72
C LEU A 48 1.08 -11.73 -1.42
N ALA A 49 -0.22 -11.88 -1.17
CA ALA A 49 -1.04 -12.93 -1.76
C ALA A 49 -1.23 -12.76 -3.27
N VAL A 50 -1.45 -11.54 -3.78
CA VAL A 50 -1.52 -11.32 -5.25
C VAL A 50 -0.17 -11.51 -5.94
N LEU A 51 0.93 -11.35 -5.19
CA LEU A 51 2.29 -11.71 -5.61
C LEU A 51 2.62 -13.19 -5.38
N GLU A 52 1.65 -13.99 -4.95
CA GLU A 52 1.77 -15.44 -4.72
C GLU A 52 2.87 -15.81 -3.69
N ARG A 53 3.09 -14.94 -2.69
CA ARG A 53 4.03 -15.14 -1.59
C ARG A 53 3.32 -15.74 -0.37
N ARG A 54 3.86 -16.83 0.17
CA ARG A 54 3.36 -17.48 1.41
C ARG A 54 3.88 -16.79 2.65
N GLU A 55 3.47 -15.54 2.82
CA GLU A 55 3.90 -14.66 3.92
C GLU A 55 2.70 -13.93 4.53
N THR A 56 2.83 -13.51 5.78
CA THR A 56 1.86 -12.61 6.42
C THR A 56 2.27 -11.16 6.26
N GLY A 57 1.29 -10.27 6.08
CA GLY A 57 1.53 -8.86 6.33
C GLY A 57 1.67 -8.57 7.83
N ILE A 58 2.57 -7.66 8.17
CA ILE A 58 2.73 -7.12 9.53
C ILE A 58 2.75 -5.59 9.52
N SER A 59 2.40 -4.97 10.64
CA SER A 59 2.57 -3.52 10.82
C SER A 59 2.87 -3.19 12.28
N ALA A 60 3.97 -2.48 12.51
CA ALA A 60 4.42 -2.13 13.84
C ALA A 60 4.24 -0.64 14.14
N GLY A 61 3.97 -0.34 15.41
CA GLY A 61 3.89 1.01 15.94
C GLY A 61 4.73 1.14 17.20
N ILE A 62 5.61 2.13 17.21
CA ILE A 62 6.40 2.55 18.36
C ILE A 62 5.86 3.89 18.87
N ASN A 63 5.41 3.93 20.11
CA ASN A 63 4.92 5.14 20.76
C ASN A 63 6.07 5.82 21.49
N ALA A 64 6.66 6.84 20.87
CA ALA A 64 7.73 7.62 21.46
C ALA A 64 7.66 9.09 21.06
N ALA A 65 8.01 9.97 22.01
CA ALA A 65 8.25 11.38 21.72
C ALA A 65 9.56 11.56 20.93
N PRO A 66 9.76 12.68 20.22
CA PRO A 66 10.92 12.88 19.35
C PRO A 66 12.28 12.71 20.03
N ASP A 67 12.40 13.08 21.31
CA ASP A 67 13.60 12.98 22.14
C ASP A 67 13.94 11.56 22.59
N GLY A 68 12.96 10.65 22.62
CA GLY A 68 13.13 9.25 23.03
C GLY A 68 13.11 8.24 21.88
N ARG A 69 13.01 8.71 20.63
CA ARG A 69 12.78 7.87 19.45
C ARG A 69 13.85 6.81 19.26
N ASP A 70 15.13 7.19 19.22
CA ASP A 70 16.22 6.27 18.90
C ASP A 70 16.34 5.15 19.94
N THR A 71 16.15 5.51 21.22
CA THR A 71 16.13 4.53 22.32
C THR A 71 14.96 3.56 22.19
N ALA A 72 13.77 4.07 21.84
CA ALA A 72 12.59 3.24 21.66
C ALA A 72 12.71 2.31 20.43
N VAL A 73 13.31 2.78 19.34
CA VAL A 73 13.59 1.98 18.13
C VAL A 73 14.60 0.88 18.45
N ALA A 74 15.70 1.18 19.12
CA ALA A 74 16.69 0.17 19.50
C ALA A 74 16.09 -0.92 20.42
N ALA A 75 15.28 -0.53 21.41
CA ALA A 75 14.59 -1.47 22.29
C ALA A 75 13.56 -2.34 21.54
N PHE A 76 12.88 -1.77 20.54
CA PHE A 76 11.98 -2.50 19.65
C PHE A 76 12.74 -3.54 18.82
N VAL A 77 13.82 -3.13 18.16
CA VAL A 77 14.64 -4.01 17.30
C VAL A 77 15.17 -5.20 18.09
N ALA A 78 15.76 -4.93 19.27
CA ALA A 78 16.32 -5.98 20.12
C ALA A 78 15.28 -7.00 20.57
N GLU A 79 14.06 -6.57 20.93
CA GLU A 79 13.01 -7.50 21.35
C GLU A 79 12.46 -8.32 20.17
N VAL A 80 12.19 -7.69 19.01
CA VAL A 80 11.63 -8.38 17.84
C VAL A 80 12.63 -9.35 17.22
N ALA A 81 13.92 -9.00 17.19
CA ALA A 81 14.98 -9.90 16.71
C ALA A 81 15.10 -11.19 17.56
N GLY A 82 14.65 -11.16 18.81
CA GLY A 82 14.63 -12.32 19.71
C GLY A 82 13.39 -13.21 19.58
N TRP A 83 12.45 -12.89 18.68
CA TRP A 83 11.26 -13.72 18.48
C TRP A 83 11.54 -14.93 17.59
N ASP A 84 10.91 -16.07 17.89
CA ASP A 84 10.99 -17.30 17.09
C ASP A 84 10.08 -17.24 15.86
N VAL A 85 10.23 -16.19 15.05
CA VAL A 85 9.49 -15.99 13.79
C VAL A 85 10.27 -15.03 12.90
N ASP A 86 10.28 -15.31 11.59
CA ASP A 86 11.04 -14.51 10.64
C ASP A 86 10.26 -13.27 10.19
N TYR A 87 10.47 -12.15 10.87
CA TYR A 87 9.87 -10.86 10.52
C TYR A 87 10.88 -9.90 9.89
N ARG A 88 10.45 -9.27 8.80
CA ARG A 88 11.18 -8.23 8.07
C ARG A 88 10.36 -6.96 8.00
N LEU A 89 10.94 -5.86 8.43
CA LEU A 89 10.30 -4.56 8.53
C LEU A 89 11.05 -3.53 7.71
N VAL A 90 10.30 -2.66 7.06
CA VAL A 90 10.81 -1.44 6.42
C VAL A 90 10.56 -0.24 7.33
N ALA A 91 11.57 0.60 7.48
CA ALA A 91 11.46 1.86 8.19
C ALA A 91 10.48 2.79 7.47
N ALA A 92 9.43 3.23 8.16
CA ALA A 92 8.46 4.19 7.64
C ALA A 92 8.44 5.44 8.52
N LYS A 93 7.36 6.23 8.45
CA LYS A 93 7.25 7.54 9.12
C LYS A 93 7.77 7.51 10.57
N GLY A 94 8.83 8.28 10.80
CA GLY A 94 9.45 8.46 12.10
C GLY A 94 10.45 7.38 12.49
N VAL A 95 10.85 6.51 11.57
CA VAL A 95 11.95 5.55 11.78
C VAL A 95 12.96 5.79 10.67
N ASP A 96 14.24 5.86 11.02
CA ASP A 96 15.29 6.14 10.04
C ASP A 96 15.67 4.87 9.28
N THR A 97 15.92 4.99 7.97
CA THR A 97 16.44 3.88 7.16
C THR A 97 17.76 3.38 7.73
N GLY A 98 17.94 2.06 7.82
CA GLY A 98 19.15 1.44 8.39
C GLY A 98 19.09 1.24 9.92
N SER A 99 18.07 1.78 10.61
CA SER A 99 17.95 1.68 12.07
C SER A 99 17.33 0.37 12.57
N LEU A 100 16.92 -0.53 11.66
CA LEU A 100 16.22 -1.76 12.02
C LEU A 100 17.14 -2.98 12.08
N GLU A 101 18.41 -2.84 11.69
CA GLU A 101 19.45 -3.85 11.85
C GLU A 101 19.01 -5.26 11.38
N ALA A 102 19.00 -6.25 12.28
CA ALA A 102 18.74 -7.65 11.96
C ALA A 102 17.31 -7.94 11.48
N ILE A 103 16.35 -7.06 11.77
CA ILE A 103 14.95 -7.21 11.34
C ILE A 103 14.61 -6.32 10.14
N GLU A 104 15.58 -5.59 9.61
CA GLU A 104 15.39 -4.77 8.41
C GLU A 104 15.16 -5.67 7.20
N SER A 105 14.15 -5.35 6.40
CA SER A 105 14.04 -5.94 5.07
C SER A 105 15.29 -5.58 4.26
N ALA A 106 15.78 -6.52 3.45
CA ALA A 106 16.95 -6.27 2.62
C ALA A 106 16.74 -4.99 1.80
N ALA A 107 17.70 -4.06 1.88
CA ALA A 107 17.62 -2.82 1.14
C ALA A 107 17.53 -3.14 -0.37
N ALA A 108 16.46 -2.67 -1.00
CA ALA A 108 16.36 -2.72 -2.45
C ALA A 108 17.49 -1.88 -3.05
N THR A 109 18.03 -2.32 -4.18
CA THR A 109 19.02 -1.55 -4.96
C THR A 109 18.41 -0.26 -5.51
N VAL A 110 17.08 -0.22 -5.60
CA VAL A 110 16.27 0.92 -6.05
C VAL A 110 15.45 1.42 -4.86
N PRO A 111 15.38 2.74 -4.60
CA PRO A 111 14.57 3.27 -3.50
C PRO A 111 13.09 2.92 -3.62
N ASP A 112 12.44 2.61 -2.50
CA ASP A 112 11.01 2.25 -2.43
C ASP A 112 10.10 3.29 -3.08
N ALA A 113 10.42 4.59 -2.95
CA ALA A 113 9.64 5.66 -3.59
C ALA A 113 9.67 5.57 -5.13
N VAL A 114 10.78 5.14 -5.71
CA VAL A 114 10.90 4.89 -7.16
C VAL A 114 10.07 3.66 -7.54
N LEU A 115 10.16 2.57 -6.79
CA LEU A 115 9.39 1.34 -7.07
C LEU A 115 7.89 1.57 -6.93
N LEU A 116 7.47 2.34 -5.94
CA LEU A 116 6.08 2.80 -5.78
C LEU A 116 5.63 3.60 -7.00
N ALA A 117 6.42 4.57 -7.45
CA ALA A 117 6.11 5.38 -8.62
C ALA A 117 5.96 4.52 -9.89
N VAL A 118 6.91 3.62 -10.14
CA VAL A 118 6.88 2.70 -11.29
C VAL A 118 5.62 1.82 -11.27
N GLY A 119 5.31 1.21 -10.12
CA GLY A 119 4.12 0.38 -9.97
C GLY A 119 2.81 1.17 -10.19
N ALA A 120 2.69 2.33 -9.55
CA ALA A 120 1.50 3.16 -9.68
C ALA A 120 1.29 3.63 -11.14
N VAL A 121 2.33 4.13 -11.80
CA VAL A 121 2.23 4.60 -13.20
C VAL A 121 1.94 3.45 -14.16
N ALA A 122 2.58 2.28 -13.96
CA ALA A 122 2.27 1.08 -14.74
C ALA A 122 0.80 0.66 -14.60
N ALA A 123 0.26 0.70 -13.38
CA ALA A 123 -1.16 0.39 -13.13
C ALA A 123 -2.09 1.36 -13.85
N GLY A 124 -1.82 2.67 -13.75
CA GLY A 124 -2.61 3.71 -14.41
C GLY A 124 -2.63 3.55 -15.93
N LEU A 125 -1.45 3.37 -16.55
CA LEU A 125 -1.32 3.17 -17.99
C LEU A 125 -1.90 1.83 -18.47
N THR A 126 -1.88 0.80 -17.63
CA THR A 126 -2.55 -0.47 -17.97
C THR A 126 -4.06 -0.30 -17.99
N ALA A 127 -4.61 0.46 -17.05
CA ALA A 127 -6.04 0.73 -16.96
C ALA A 127 -6.54 1.71 -18.04
N CYS A 128 -5.72 2.68 -18.42
CA CYS A 128 -6.01 3.67 -19.46
C CYS A 128 -4.79 3.82 -20.39
N PRO A 129 -4.63 2.94 -21.40
CA PRO A 129 -3.45 2.89 -22.27
C PRO A 129 -3.17 4.14 -23.11
N ASP A 130 -4.20 4.95 -23.33
CA ASP A 130 -4.19 6.19 -24.08
C ASP A 130 -4.18 7.45 -23.18
N ALA A 131 -3.97 7.29 -21.87
CA ALA A 131 -3.89 8.41 -20.94
C ALA A 131 -2.73 9.36 -21.31
N GLY A 132 -3.04 10.65 -21.43
CA GLY A 132 -2.07 11.72 -21.70
C GLY A 132 -1.87 12.68 -20.54
N THR A 133 -2.78 12.68 -19.56
CA THR A 133 -2.78 13.63 -18.44
C THR A 133 -2.93 12.94 -17.09
N ALA A 134 -2.27 13.47 -16.07
CA ALA A 134 -2.39 12.99 -14.71
C ALA A 134 -2.46 14.14 -13.72
N VAL A 135 -3.21 13.95 -12.64
CA VAL A 135 -3.24 14.84 -11.48
C VAL A 135 -2.88 14.05 -10.23
N VAL A 136 -2.23 14.71 -9.25
CA VAL A 136 -1.81 14.07 -8.00
C VAL A 136 -2.35 14.84 -6.80
N ASP A 137 -2.89 14.15 -5.79
CA ASP A 137 -3.48 14.73 -4.56
C ASP A 137 -2.46 15.35 -3.57
N GLY A 138 -1.22 15.57 -4.01
CA GLY A 138 -0.11 15.99 -3.14
C GLY A 138 0.56 14.85 -2.36
N SER A 139 0.17 13.59 -2.58
CA SER A 139 0.92 12.42 -2.08
C SER A 139 2.18 12.10 -2.89
N ALA A 140 2.36 12.73 -4.05
CA ALA A 140 3.53 12.52 -4.90
C ALA A 140 4.82 12.95 -4.19
N GLY A 141 5.77 12.01 -4.10
CA GLY A 141 7.19 12.35 -4.06
C GLY A 141 7.70 12.75 -5.45
N PRO A 142 8.88 13.38 -5.54
CA PRO A 142 9.49 13.75 -6.83
C PRO A 142 9.64 12.57 -7.80
N GLU A 143 9.78 11.35 -7.28
CA GLU A 143 9.88 10.11 -8.06
C GLU A 143 8.62 9.82 -8.88
N LEU A 144 7.42 10.10 -8.33
CA LEU A 144 6.17 9.87 -9.05
C LEU A 144 6.01 10.83 -10.23
N THR A 145 6.30 12.11 -10.02
CA THR A 145 6.27 13.12 -11.08
C THR A 145 7.30 12.81 -12.17
N ALA A 146 8.50 12.34 -11.78
CA ALA A 146 9.53 11.93 -12.71
C ALA A 146 9.10 10.74 -13.57
N GLU A 147 8.53 9.69 -12.98
CA GLU A 147 8.03 8.52 -13.73
C GLU A 147 6.88 8.90 -14.67
N LEU A 148 5.91 9.71 -14.22
CA LEU A 148 4.82 10.20 -15.07
C LEU A 148 5.35 10.93 -16.31
N THR A 149 6.30 11.84 -16.11
CA THR A 149 6.92 12.61 -17.20
C THR A 149 7.72 11.69 -18.13
N ALA A 150 8.48 10.74 -17.58
CA ALA A 150 9.26 9.77 -18.36
C ALA A 150 8.37 8.86 -19.22
N ARG A 151 7.12 8.64 -18.80
CA ARG A 151 6.09 7.89 -19.55
C ARG A 151 5.24 8.77 -20.47
N GLY A 152 5.53 10.07 -20.55
CA GLY A 152 4.91 10.99 -21.50
C GLY A 152 3.59 11.60 -21.03
N LEU A 153 3.23 11.48 -19.75
CA LEU A 153 2.03 12.13 -19.21
C LEU A 153 2.32 13.58 -18.83
N ALA A 154 1.40 14.48 -19.17
CA ALA A 154 1.39 15.83 -18.66
C ALA A 154 0.81 15.85 -17.24
N VAL A 155 1.62 16.26 -16.25
CA VAL A 155 1.16 16.42 -14.87
C VAL A 155 0.46 17.77 -14.72
N ILE A 156 -0.83 17.74 -14.41
CA ILE A 156 -1.66 18.93 -14.22
C ILE A 156 -1.48 19.43 -12.79
N ASP A 157 -0.98 20.65 -12.67
CA ASP A 157 -0.96 21.38 -11.39
C ASP A 157 -2.33 22.02 -11.17
N ALA A 158 -3.09 21.49 -10.22
CA ALA A 158 -4.43 21.93 -9.90
C ALA A 158 -4.55 22.25 -8.41
N GLU A 159 -5.15 23.40 -8.09
CA GLU A 159 -5.43 23.80 -6.70
C GLU A 159 -6.38 22.82 -6.00
N GLN A 160 -7.27 22.18 -6.76
CA GLN A 160 -8.20 21.16 -6.29
C GLN A 160 -8.00 19.84 -7.06
N PRO A 161 -6.96 19.05 -6.70
CA PRO A 161 -6.59 17.84 -7.44
C PRO A 161 -7.71 16.81 -7.60
N LEU A 162 -8.57 16.68 -6.59
CA LEU A 162 -9.62 15.64 -6.55
C LEU A 162 -10.78 15.90 -7.51
N THR A 163 -10.92 17.12 -8.00
CA THR A 163 -11.99 17.52 -8.93
C THR A 163 -11.45 18.03 -10.26
N ALA A 164 -10.13 17.97 -10.46
CA ALA A 164 -9.49 18.37 -11.71
C ALA A 164 -9.80 17.37 -12.83
N GLU A 165 -9.94 17.88 -14.05
CA GLU A 165 -10.08 17.06 -15.25
C GLU A 165 -8.70 16.52 -15.66
N ALA A 166 -8.58 15.19 -15.76
CA ALA A 166 -7.38 14.49 -16.18
C ALA A 166 -7.75 13.06 -16.60
N ASP A 167 -6.84 12.30 -17.21
CA ASP A 167 -7.08 10.87 -17.44
C ASP A 167 -6.96 10.08 -16.13
N LEU A 168 -5.93 10.39 -15.33
CA LEU A 168 -5.56 9.65 -14.12
C LEU A 168 -5.49 10.55 -12.88
N LEU A 169 -6.07 10.11 -11.77
CA LEU A 169 -5.86 10.70 -10.44
C LEU A 169 -4.97 9.79 -9.59
N PHE A 170 -3.81 10.27 -9.18
CA PHE A 170 -2.95 9.59 -8.19
C PHE A 170 -3.28 10.08 -6.79
N VAL A 171 -3.64 9.16 -5.88
CA VAL A 171 -4.16 9.50 -4.55
C VAL A 171 -3.60 8.60 -3.45
N GLY A 172 -3.14 9.19 -2.36
CA GLY A 172 -2.57 8.40 -1.25
C GLY A 172 -2.18 9.20 -0.03
N SER A 173 -2.56 10.48 0.04
CA SER A 173 -2.16 11.37 1.13
C SER A 173 -2.73 10.92 2.48
N LYS A 174 -3.94 10.32 2.47
CA LYS A 174 -4.67 9.85 3.66
C LYS A 174 -5.55 8.65 3.34
N VAL A 175 -5.85 7.88 4.38
CA VAL A 175 -6.89 6.84 4.36
C VAL A 175 -8.25 7.51 4.16
N GLY A 176 -9.07 6.96 3.26
CA GLY A 176 -10.43 7.44 3.00
C GLY A 176 -10.51 8.81 2.32
N THR A 177 -9.43 9.30 1.70
CA THR A 177 -9.45 10.57 0.94
C THR A 177 -10.56 10.63 -0.11
N ILE A 178 -10.86 9.50 -0.75
CA ILE A 178 -11.97 9.37 -1.68
C ILE A 178 -13.13 8.68 -0.97
N ASP A 179 -14.08 9.47 -0.50
CA ASP A 179 -15.40 9.00 -0.11
C ASP A 179 -16.38 9.00 -1.30
N HIS A 180 -17.62 8.62 -1.04
CA HIS A 180 -18.67 8.64 -2.06
C HIS A 180 -19.00 10.02 -2.64
N GLY A 181 -18.90 11.08 -1.83
CA GLY A 181 -19.17 12.45 -2.28
C GLY A 181 -18.06 13.00 -3.17
N VAL A 182 -16.81 12.66 -2.87
CA VAL A 182 -15.67 12.94 -3.76
C VAL A 182 -15.76 12.10 -5.02
N ALA A 183 -16.09 10.81 -4.90
CA ALA A 183 -16.22 9.90 -6.04
C ALA A 183 -17.24 10.39 -7.08
N ASP A 184 -18.34 11.01 -6.64
CA ASP A 184 -19.37 11.58 -7.52
C ASP A 184 -18.90 12.84 -8.29
N GLN A 185 -17.78 13.45 -7.88
CA GLN A 185 -17.23 14.67 -8.49
C GLN A 185 -16.01 14.42 -9.37
N LEU A 186 -15.48 13.19 -9.38
CA LEU A 186 -14.29 12.84 -10.15
C LEU A 186 -14.49 13.13 -11.65
N GLN A 187 -13.52 13.82 -12.24
CA GLN A 187 -13.45 14.10 -13.69
C GLN A 187 -12.28 13.32 -14.33
N VAL A 188 -12.03 12.11 -13.82
CA VAL A 188 -10.95 11.23 -14.27
C VAL A 188 -11.48 9.88 -14.72
N ARG A 189 -10.68 9.16 -15.51
CA ARG A 189 -11.04 7.81 -16.00
C ARG A 189 -10.61 6.72 -15.03
N ALA A 190 -9.52 6.93 -14.32
CA ALA A 190 -9.07 6.01 -13.28
C ALA A 190 -8.49 6.73 -12.05
N VAL A 191 -8.71 6.14 -10.88
CA VAL A 191 -8.08 6.50 -9.62
C VAL A 191 -6.99 5.48 -9.33
N VAL A 192 -5.76 5.94 -9.19
CA VAL A 192 -4.55 5.16 -8.98
C VAL A 192 -4.01 5.41 -7.57
N PRO A 193 -4.20 4.47 -6.63
CA PRO A 193 -3.67 4.66 -5.29
C PRO A 193 -2.14 4.71 -5.23
N THR A 194 -1.59 5.62 -4.43
CA THR A 194 -0.15 5.72 -4.08
C THR A 194 0.12 5.45 -2.61
N GLY A 195 -0.95 5.15 -1.85
CA GLY A 195 -0.89 4.79 -0.43
C GLY A 195 -2.02 3.83 -0.07
N PRO A 196 -2.03 3.31 1.16
CA PRO A 196 -3.02 2.34 1.59
C PRO A 196 -4.37 2.99 1.89
N LEU A 197 -5.43 2.30 1.48
CA LEU A 197 -6.84 2.54 1.78
C LEU A 197 -7.35 3.96 1.43
N PRO A 198 -7.02 4.56 0.28
CA PRO A 198 -7.48 5.92 -0.01
C PRO A 198 -8.95 5.97 -0.41
N LEU A 199 -9.55 4.86 -0.85
CA LEU A 199 -10.97 4.78 -1.20
C LEU A 199 -11.80 4.07 -0.12
N THR A 200 -12.94 4.66 0.21
CA THR A 200 -13.97 3.97 1.01
C THR A 200 -14.71 2.91 0.19
N THR A 201 -15.39 1.98 0.86
CA THR A 201 -16.23 0.98 0.16
C THR A 201 -17.30 1.65 -0.71
N ARG A 202 -17.93 2.72 -0.21
CA ARG A 202 -18.95 3.45 -1.00
C ARG A 202 -18.32 4.15 -2.19
N ALA A 203 -17.13 4.75 -2.05
CA ALA A 203 -16.43 5.36 -3.17
C ALA A 203 -16.21 4.37 -4.32
N VAL A 204 -15.75 3.15 -4.05
CA VAL A 204 -15.57 2.11 -5.09
C VAL A 204 -16.89 1.85 -5.84
N ALA A 205 -18.00 1.74 -5.12
CA ALA A 205 -19.32 1.54 -5.73
C ALA A 205 -19.79 2.76 -6.56
N HIS A 206 -19.45 3.98 -6.12
CA HIS A 206 -19.77 5.22 -6.84
C HIS A 206 -18.91 5.36 -8.11
N CYS A 207 -17.60 5.15 -8.01
CA CYS A 207 -16.68 5.12 -9.16
C CYS A 207 -17.21 4.16 -10.24
N ARG A 208 -17.59 2.94 -9.86
CA ARG A 208 -18.15 1.94 -10.79
C ARG A 208 -19.41 2.43 -11.51
N ARG A 209 -20.34 3.09 -10.79
CA ARG A 209 -21.56 3.63 -11.41
C ARG A 209 -21.28 4.77 -12.39
N SER A 210 -20.25 5.55 -12.12
CA SER A 210 -19.83 6.69 -12.95
C SER A 210 -18.83 6.30 -14.05
N GLY A 211 -18.48 5.02 -14.19
CA GLY A 211 -17.51 4.54 -15.17
C GLY A 211 -16.05 4.85 -14.85
N VAL A 212 -15.75 5.28 -13.62
CA VAL A 212 -14.39 5.54 -13.15
C VAL A 212 -13.78 4.24 -12.60
N LEU A 213 -12.58 3.88 -13.07
CA LEU A 213 -11.86 2.72 -12.58
C LEU A 213 -11.18 3.03 -11.23
N ALA A 214 -11.68 2.45 -10.14
CA ALA A 214 -10.96 2.42 -8.88
C ALA A 214 -9.95 1.25 -8.91
N LEU A 215 -8.64 1.55 -8.93
CA LEU A 215 -7.61 0.51 -8.95
C LEU A 215 -7.31 -0.02 -7.52
N PRO A 216 -6.92 -1.30 -7.39
CA PRO A 216 -6.57 -1.91 -6.11
C PRO A 216 -5.26 -1.35 -5.58
N ASP A 217 -5.32 -0.61 -4.48
CA ASP A 217 -4.16 0.01 -3.81
C ASP A 217 -3.06 -0.98 -3.43
N PHE A 218 -3.42 -2.15 -2.92
CA PHE A 218 -2.46 -3.20 -2.57
C PHE A 218 -1.76 -3.83 -3.78
N VAL A 219 -2.20 -3.53 -5.01
CA VAL A 219 -1.50 -3.86 -6.26
C VAL A 219 -0.70 -2.65 -6.74
N THR A 220 -1.31 -1.45 -6.81
CA THR A 220 -0.64 -0.25 -7.31
C THR A 220 0.54 0.16 -6.44
N THR A 221 0.50 -0.18 -5.15
CA THR A 221 1.57 0.11 -4.17
C THR A 221 2.52 -1.05 -3.89
N ALA A 222 2.41 -2.16 -4.66
CA ALA A 222 3.19 -3.37 -4.42
C ALA A 222 4.67 -3.27 -4.83
N GLY A 223 5.07 -2.20 -5.51
CA GLY A 223 6.43 -2.04 -6.07
C GLY A 223 7.57 -2.38 -5.09
N PRO A 224 7.60 -1.79 -3.88
CA PRO A 224 8.61 -2.10 -2.87
C PRO A 224 8.70 -3.58 -2.43
N LEU A 225 7.63 -4.37 -2.63
CA LEU A 225 7.63 -5.80 -2.30
C LEU A 225 8.23 -6.69 -3.41
N ILE A 226 8.50 -6.12 -4.58
CA ILE A 226 8.94 -6.86 -5.77
C ILE A 226 10.45 -6.69 -6.00
N GLY A 227 10.96 -5.46 -5.90
CA GLY A 227 12.40 -5.18 -5.92
C GLY A 227 12.88 -4.30 -7.08
N ASP A 228 13.00 -4.81 -8.31
CA ASP A 228 13.53 -4.03 -9.44
C ASP A 228 12.43 -3.39 -10.30
N ALA A 229 12.74 -2.27 -10.97
CA ALA A 229 11.75 -1.46 -11.68
C ALA A 229 11.08 -2.19 -12.87
N ASP A 230 11.81 -3.01 -13.60
CA ASP A 230 11.25 -3.70 -14.77
C ASP A 230 10.32 -4.85 -14.33
N THR A 231 10.74 -5.64 -13.35
CA THR A 231 9.89 -6.67 -12.74
C THR A 231 8.66 -6.06 -12.08
N VAL A 232 8.79 -4.89 -11.42
CA VAL A 232 7.62 -4.15 -10.89
C VAL A 232 6.64 -3.81 -12.01
N ARG A 233 7.13 -3.23 -13.10
CA ARG A 233 6.28 -2.81 -14.23
C ARG A 233 5.56 -4.01 -14.83
N ASP A 234 6.26 -5.11 -15.07
CA ASP A 234 5.70 -6.33 -15.64
C ASP A 234 4.67 -6.98 -14.71
N ALA A 235 5.01 -7.15 -13.43
CA ALA A 235 4.12 -7.77 -12.44
C ALA A 235 2.84 -6.95 -12.25
N VAL A 236 2.95 -5.63 -12.09
CA VAL A 236 1.78 -4.75 -11.91
C VAL A 236 0.95 -4.70 -13.19
N THR A 237 1.57 -4.61 -14.36
CA THR A 237 0.83 -4.63 -15.66
C THR A 237 0.04 -5.92 -15.81
N ASN A 238 0.65 -7.07 -15.52
CA ASN A 238 -0.01 -8.37 -15.59
C ASN A 238 -1.18 -8.48 -14.59
N LEU A 239 -0.96 -8.06 -13.34
CA LEU A 239 -2.02 -8.07 -12.32
C LEU A 239 -3.18 -7.17 -12.71
N ILE A 240 -2.93 -5.91 -13.09
CA ILE A 240 -3.98 -4.96 -13.46
C ILE A 240 -4.72 -5.42 -14.72
N SER A 241 -4.00 -5.89 -15.75
CA SER A 241 -4.62 -6.43 -16.97
C SER A 241 -5.56 -7.60 -16.66
N SER A 242 -5.25 -8.42 -15.66
CA SER A 242 -6.09 -9.55 -15.27
C SER A 242 -7.37 -9.16 -14.51
N VAL A 243 -7.41 -7.97 -13.89
CA VAL A 243 -8.54 -7.55 -13.03
C VAL A 243 -9.34 -6.38 -13.59
N VAL A 244 -8.79 -5.59 -14.52
CA VAL A 244 -9.40 -4.31 -14.94
C VAL A 244 -10.77 -4.47 -15.62
N GLY A 245 -10.95 -5.56 -16.36
CA GLY A 245 -12.20 -5.88 -17.07
C GLY A 245 -13.26 -6.59 -16.23
N HIS A 246 -13.04 -6.78 -14.93
CA HIS A 246 -13.96 -7.53 -14.08
C HIS A 246 -15.30 -6.80 -13.88
N ALA A 247 -16.42 -7.53 -13.94
CA ALA A 247 -17.76 -6.96 -13.88
C ALA A 247 -18.02 -6.17 -12.59
N ASP A 248 -17.47 -6.63 -11.48
CA ASP A 248 -17.59 -5.94 -10.19
C ASP A 248 -16.50 -4.90 -9.92
N GLY A 249 -15.55 -4.76 -10.85
CA GLY A 249 -14.47 -3.80 -10.82
C GLY A 249 -13.12 -4.36 -10.34
N PRO A 250 -12.03 -3.61 -10.55
CA PRO A 250 -10.66 -4.09 -10.36
C PRO A 250 -10.32 -4.47 -8.91
N VAL A 251 -10.86 -3.72 -7.94
CA VAL A 251 -10.61 -3.97 -6.51
C VAL A 251 -11.13 -5.35 -6.08
N LEU A 252 -12.37 -5.68 -6.43
CA LEU A 252 -12.97 -6.95 -6.01
C LEU A 252 -12.25 -8.14 -6.65
N ALA A 253 -11.95 -8.05 -7.94
CA ALA A 253 -11.20 -9.09 -8.65
C ALA A 253 -9.81 -9.34 -8.07
N ALA A 254 -9.10 -8.27 -7.65
CA ALA A 254 -7.82 -8.43 -6.98
C ALA A 254 -7.97 -9.09 -5.59
N CYS A 255 -9.04 -8.80 -4.85
CA CYS A 255 -9.35 -9.48 -3.58
C CYS A 255 -9.66 -10.96 -3.81
N GLU A 256 -10.48 -11.29 -4.80
CA GLU A 256 -10.80 -12.68 -5.15
C GLU A 256 -9.54 -13.47 -5.53
N ARG A 257 -8.63 -12.85 -6.31
CA ARG A 257 -7.33 -13.45 -6.65
C ARG A 257 -6.49 -13.71 -5.40
N ALA A 258 -6.37 -12.72 -4.51
CA ALA A 258 -5.62 -12.86 -3.26
C ALA A 258 -6.19 -13.98 -2.39
N GLU A 259 -7.51 -14.02 -2.23
CA GLU A 259 -8.22 -15.01 -1.41
C GLU A 259 -8.13 -16.42 -2.01
N ALA A 260 -8.18 -16.55 -3.34
CA ALA A 260 -7.95 -17.83 -4.01
C ALA A 260 -6.54 -18.37 -3.74
N PHE A 261 -5.51 -17.50 -3.76
CA PHE A 261 -4.16 -17.90 -3.39
C PHE A 261 -4.06 -18.29 -1.91
N LEU A 262 -4.60 -17.47 -1.01
CA LEU A 262 -4.61 -17.74 0.44
C LEU A 262 -5.31 -19.07 0.76
N ALA A 263 -6.46 -19.37 0.13
CA ALA A 263 -7.18 -20.62 0.31
C ALA A 263 -6.37 -21.86 -0.12
N GLY A 264 -5.35 -21.67 -0.95
CA GLY A 264 -4.44 -22.74 -1.36
C GLY A 264 -3.47 -23.20 -0.27
N TRP A 265 -3.31 -22.46 0.82
CA TRP A 265 -2.36 -22.80 1.89
C TRP A 265 -2.78 -22.39 3.31
N GLN A 266 -3.91 -21.70 3.48
CA GLN A 266 -4.53 -21.40 4.76
C GLN A 266 -5.76 -22.27 4.99
N THR A 267 -6.00 -22.67 6.24
CA THR A 267 -7.18 -23.47 6.60
C THR A 267 -8.44 -22.61 6.68
N GLU A 268 -8.29 -21.36 7.10
CA GLU A 268 -9.36 -20.38 7.18
C GLU A 268 -8.91 -19.06 6.54
N LEU A 269 -9.81 -18.44 5.77
CA LEU A 269 -9.51 -17.15 5.16
C LEU A 269 -9.66 -16.01 6.18
N PRO A 270 -8.83 -14.95 6.05
CA PRO A 270 -9.08 -13.71 6.76
C PRO A 270 -10.47 -13.15 6.42
N PHE A 271 -11.08 -12.39 7.35
CA PHE A 271 -12.32 -11.64 7.10
C PHE A 271 -12.08 -10.49 6.11
N GLY A 272 -11.94 -10.83 4.83
CA GLY A 272 -11.76 -9.91 3.72
C GLY A 272 -10.56 -8.97 3.86
N ARG A 273 -10.41 -8.15 2.82
CA ARG A 273 -9.55 -6.97 2.85
C ARG A 273 -10.28 -5.81 3.55
N PRO A 274 -9.61 -5.04 4.44
CA PRO A 274 -10.19 -3.84 5.01
C PRO A 274 -10.40 -2.80 3.91
N MET A 275 -11.41 -1.96 4.13
CA MET A 275 -11.69 -0.79 3.32
C MET A 275 -11.80 0.40 4.27
N ALA A 276 -11.48 1.60 3.79
CA ALA A 276 -11.76 2.80 4.58
C ALA A 276 -13.27 2.93 4.83
N ALA A 277 -13.61 3.36 6.05
CA ALA A 277 -14.98 3.57 6.50
C ALA A 277 -15.57 4.86 5.92
#